data_AF-A0A359G5L3-F1
#
_entry.id   AF-A0A359G5L3-F1
#
_cell.length_a   1.000
_cell.length_b   1.000
_cell.length_c   1.000
_cell.angle_alpha   90.00
_cell.angle_beta   90.00
_cell.angle_gamma   90.00
#
_symmetry.space_group_name_H-M   'P 1'
#
loop_
_entity.id
_entity.type
_entity.pdbx_description
1 polymer ?
#
loop_
_entity_poly.entity_id
_entity_poly.type
_entity_poly.pdbx_seq_one_letter_code
_entity_poly.pdbx_strand_id
1 'polypeptide(L)'
;MAAAAATLFSSCMNNSDNGYGELEPVIPGLQIYDYASVQNRIAMQPIDMALRLAILEAEADKQEAATGTRPALEQVRVGATQVYERFFGQNNGTKIESVPEGYRITFAPTTIKDYYMCKGTMTVKTDGKPLNASPVPWTVELDPGFQVLLATSGAQSYQAVDMTAGEFSIGRLNGLYQITMRNVEVAQSGKSIRSAWDGSFTLTPPLGGENLAWSDLSEKTFTFDGSARGASLFSLDNATSLEFAYEAEKGVFGSPYQIQGGKETCRLLNGALLTETFPSPLVTITWTLLGNYRLHQTIVYNGHTVTR
;
A
#
# COMPACT_ATOMS: atom_id res chain seq x y z
N MET A 1 -8.14 -24.57 8.05
CA MET A 1 -8.28 -23.25 8.71
C MET A 1 -7.69 -22.14 7.82
N ALA A 2 -8.27 -21.93 6.63
CA ALA A 2 -7.94 -20.81 5.73
C ALA A 2 -8.76 -19.53 6.01
N ALA A 3 -9.58 -19.56 7.08
CA ALA A 3 -10.55 -18.52 7.41
C ALA A 3 -9.93 -17.22 7.98
N ALA A 4 -8.69 -17.23 8.46
CA ALA A 4 -8.12 -16.06 9.15
C ALA A 4 -7.73 -14.89 8.21
N ALA A 5 -7.53 -15.16 6.92
CA ALA A 5 -7.21 -14.13 5.93
C ALA A 5 -8.45 -13.43 5.36
N ALA A 6 -9.54 -14.17 5.12
CA ALA A 6 -10.81 -13.62 4.64
C ALA A 6 -11.51 -12.74 5.71
N THR A 7 -11.17 -12.90 6.99
CA THR A 7 -11.78 -12.15 8.09
C THR A 7 -11.29 -10.71 8.25
N LEU A 8 -10.23 -10.32 7.54
CA LEU A 8 -9.63 -8.98 7.68
C LEU A 8 -10.58 -7.87 7.20
N PHE A 9 -11.32 -8.08 6.12
CA PHE A 9 -12.36 -7.16 5.64
C PHE A 9 -13.80 -7.63 5.92
N SER A 10 -14.02 -8.91 6.29
CA SER A 10 -15.32 -9.36 6.78
C SER A 10 -15.67 -8.78 8.17
N SER A 11 -14.70 -8.19 8.89
CA SER A 11 -14.96 -7.54 10.19
C SER A 11 -15.77 -6.24 10.09
N CYS A 12 -16.00 -5.72 8.87
CA CYS A 12 -17.00 -4.67 8.59
C CYS A 12 -18.27 -5.22 7.91
N MET A 13 -18.50 -6.53 7.94
CA MET A 13 -19.79 -7.12 7.62
C MET A 13 -20.49 -7.43 8.94
N ASN A 14 -21.19 -6.43 9.50
CA ASN A 14 -22.16 -6.71 10.54
C ASN A 14 -23.18 -7.68 9.97
N ASN A 15 -23.18 -8.91 10.47
CA ASN A 15 -24.18 -9.96 10.19
C ASN A 15 -25.60 -9.60 10.70
N SER A 16 -25.85 -8.35 11.05
CA SER A 16 -27.10 -7.89 11.69
C SER A 16 -27.98 -7.01 10.82
N ASP A 17 -27.55 -6.61 9.61
CA ASP A 17 -28.37 -5.81 8.70
C ASP A 17 -28.60 -6.55 7.37
N ASN A 18 -29.81 -6.44 6.84
CA ASN A 18 -30.43 -7.20 5.75
C ASN A 18 -29.74 -7.12 4.35
N GLY A 19 -28.45 -6.79 4.26
CA GLY A 19 -27.69 -6.62 3.01
C GLY A 19 -26.74 -7.77 2.63
N TYR A 20 -26.58 -8.81 3.47
CA TYR A 20 -25.68 -9.94 3.17
C TYR A 20 -26.15 -10.75 1.94
N GLY A 21 -27.47 -10.96 1.79
CA GLY A 21 -28.03 -11.69 0.66
C GLY A 21 -27.79 -11.02 -0.69
N GLU A 22 -27.70 -9.68 -0.72
CA GLU A 22 -27.40 -8.94 -1.96
C GLU A 22 -25.94 -9.11 -2.40
N LEU A 23 -25.03 -9.38 -1.46
CA LEU A 23 -23.61 -9.60 -1.74
C LEU A 23 -23.28 -11.06 -2.04
N GLU A 24 -24.12 -12.01 -1.63
CA GLU A 24 -23.93 -13.45 -1.84
C GLU A 24 -23.39 -13.83 -3.24
N PRO A 25 -23.97 -13.34 -4.37
CA PRO A 25 -23.48 -13.71 -5.69
C PRO A 25 -22.07 -13.18 -6.03
N VAL A 26 -21.58 -12.17 -5.30
CA VAL A 26 -20.27 -11.54 -5.53
C VAL A 26 -19.23 -11.85 -4.46
N ILE A 27 -19.59 -12.58 -3.39
CA ILE A 27 -18.66 -12.97 -2.31
C ILE A 27 -17.38 -13.63 -2.84
N PRO A 28 -17.43 -14.61 -3.76
CA PRO A 28 -16.21 -15.21 -4.29
C PRO A 28 -15.32 -14.20 -5.03
N GLY A 29 -15.92 -13.25 -5.74
CA GLY A 29 -15.20 -12.15 -6.36
C GLY A 29 -14.53 -11.25 -5.32
N LEU A 30 -15.23 -10.89 -4.25
CA LEU A 30 -14.66 -10.10 -3.15
C LEU A 30 -13.45 -10.79 -2.50
N GLN A 31 -13.46 -12.12 -2.37
CA GLN A 31 -12.30 -12.87 -1.88
C GLN A 31 -11.08 -12.76 -2.82
N ILE A 32 -11.28 -12.84 -4.14
CA ILE A 32 -10.22 -12.62 -5.12
C ILE A 32 -9.63 -11.21 -4.97
N TYR A 33 -10.51 -10.21 -4.88
CA TYR A 33 -10.09 -8.82 -4.67
C TYR A 33 -9.31 -8.64 -3.36
N ASP A 34 -9.79 -9.18 -2.25
CA ASP A 34 -9.15 -9.05 -0.95
C ASP A 34 -7.74 -9.67 -0.96
N TYR A 35 -7.60 -10.89 -1.51
CA TYR A 35 -6.31 -11.55 -1.59
C TYR A 35 -5.32 -10.82 -2.49
N ALA A 36 -5.74 -10.42 -3.70
CA ALA A 36 -4.89 -9.67 -4.61
C ALA A 36 -4.48 -8.30 -4.03
N SER A 37 -5.44 -7.59 -3.43
CA SER A 37 -5.22 -6.25 -2.88
C SER A 37 -4.36 -6.26 -1.63
N VAL A 38 -4.57 -7.23 -0.72
CA VAL A 38 -3.72 -7.37 0.47
C VAL A 38 -2.29 -7.72 0.07
N GLN A 39 -2.10 -8.67 -0.85
CA GLN A 39 -0.77 -9.01 -1.37
C GLN A 39 -0.09 -7.77 -1.97
N ASN A 40 -0.80 -7.02 -2.82
CA ASN A 40 -0.27 -5.81 -3.44
C ASN A 40 0.10 -4.73 -2.41
N ARG A 41 -0.75 -4.50 -1.40
CA ARG A 41 -0.52 -3.51 -0.34
C ARG A 41 0.67 -3.87 0.55
N ILE A 42 0.87 -5.15 0.87
CA ILE A 42 2.08 -5.62 1.58
C ILE A 42 3.31 -5.34 0.73
N ALA A 43 3.29 -5.76 -0.55
CA ALA A 43 4.45 -5.61 -1.43
C ALA A 43 4.86 -4.14 -1.63
N MET A 44 3.89 -3.23 -1.64
CA MET A 44 4.09 -1.79 -1.80
C MET A 44 4.65 -1.08 -0.56
N GLN A 45 4.63 -1.68 0.64
CA GLN A 45 4.99 -0.99 1.89
C GLN A 45 6.39 -0.33 1.87
N PRO A 46 7.47 -0.99 1.39
CA PRO A 46 8.79 -0.36 1.33
C PRO A 46 8.81 0.92 0.48
N ILE A 47 8.11 0.90 -0.66
CA ILE A 47 7.99 2.07 -1.55
C ILE A 47 7.14 3.16 -0.91
N ASP A 48 6.05 2.81 -0.24
CA ASP A 48 5.21 3.78 0.45
C ASP A 48 6.00 4.52 1.54
N MET A 49 6.81 3.81 2.32
CA MET A 49 7.70 4.43 3.31
C MET A 49 8.76 5.34 2.67
N ALA A 50 9.34 4.94 1.53
CA ALA A 50 10.29 5.77 0.79
C ALA A 50 9.62 7.04 0.20
N LEU A 51 8.36 6.95 -0.24
CA LEU A 51 7.59 8.11 -0.70
C LEU A 51 7.27 9.08 0.45
N ARG A 52 6.89 8.56 1.63
CA ARG A 52 6.70 9.38 2.83
C ARG A 52 7.98 10.13 3.22
N LEU A 53 9.13 9.45 3.16
CA LEU A 53 10.44 10.09 3.33
C LEU A 53 10.69 11.18 2.28
N ALA A 54 10.40 10.91 1.00
CA ALA A 54 10.58 11.90 -0.07
C ALA A 54 9.72 13.15 0.13
N ILE A 55 8.48 12.99 0.60
CA ILE A 55 7.59 14.11 0.94
C ILE A 55 8.14 14.92 2.12
N LEU A 56 8.66 14.24 3.13
CA LEU A 56 9.25 14.87 4.31
C LEU A 56 10.51 15.69 3.95
N GLU A 57 11.39 15.11 3.13
CA GLU A 57 12.59 15.77 2.60
C GLU A 57 12.22 16.99 1.75
N ALA A 58 11.26 16.85 0.83
CA ALA A 58 10.81 17.95 -0.01
C ALA A 58 10.22 19.12 0.80
N GLU A 59 9.51 18.82 1.89
CA GLU A 59 9.00 19.85 2.79
C GLU A 59 10.14 20.51 3.60
N ALA A 60 11.12 19.74 4.08
CA ALA A 60 12.30 20.30 4.74
C ALA A 60 13.08 21.25 3.82
N ASP A 61 13.30 20.86 2.57
CA ASP A 61 13.99 21.68 1.55
C ASP A 61 13.21 22.96 1.24
N LYS A 62 11.89 22.89 1.16
CA LYS A 62 11.02 24.05 0.98
C LYS A 62 11.11 25.03 2.15
N GLN A 63 11.18 24.50 3.38
CA GLN A 63 11.34 25.33 4.59
C GLN A 63 12.73 25.95 4.67
N GLU A 64 13.79 25.24 4.27
CA GLU A 64 15.13 25.79 4.13
C GLU A 64 15.16 26.93 3.13
N ALA A 65 14.57 26.76 1.95
CA ALA A 65 14.50 27.80 0.92
C ALA A 65 13.78 29.08 1.41
N ALA A 66 12.80 28.92 2.31
CA ALA A 66 12.03 30.03 2.87
C ALA A 66 12.71 30.71 4.08
N THR A 67 13.45 29.96 4.90
CA THR A 67 13.96 30.42 6.20
C THR A 67 15.49 30.51 6.29
N GLY A 68 16.21 29.94 5.32
CA GLY A 68 17.66 29.81 5.30
C GLY A 68 18.22 28.73 6.24
N THR A 69 17.37 27.93 6.89
CA THR A 69 17.82 26.84 7.77
C THR A 69 16.97 25.60 7.52
N ARG A 70 17.63 24.47 7.22
CA ARG A 70 16.94 23.19 7.06
C ARG A 70 16.54 22.63 8.44
N PRO A 71 15.25 22.39 8.71
CA PRO A 71 14.86 21.69 9.92
C PRO A 71 15.38 20.24 9.88
N ALA A 72 15.65 19.67 11.05
CA ALA A 72 15.79 18.22 11.16
C ALA A 72 14.47 17.55 10.72
N LEU A 73 14.54 16.36 10.13
CA LEU A 73 13.37 15.69 9.56
C LEU A 73 12.26 15.46 10.60
N GLU A 74 12.65 15.16 11.84
CA GLU A 74 11.74 14.97 12.97
C GLU A 74 11.03 16.26 13.41
N GLN A 75 11.53 17.43 12.97
CA GLN A 75 11.03 18.76 13.33
C GLN A 75 10.21 19.41 12.21
N VAL A 76 10.07 18.75 11.05
CA VAL A 76 9.30 19.29 9.93
C VAL A 76 7.83 19.46 10.31
N ARG A 77 7.35 20.70 10.22
CA ARG A 77 6.01 21.09 10.63
C ARG A 77 5.36 22.02 9.60
N VAL A 78 4.08 21.81 9.33
CA VAL A 78 3.25 22.71 8.51
C VAL A 78 2.00 23.10 9.29
N GLY A 79 1.91 24.38 9.67
CA GLY A 79 0.85 24.87 10.55
C GLY A 79 0.81 24.10 11.88
N ALA A 80 -0.32 23.48 12.19
CA ALA A 80 -0.46 22.65 13.40
C ALA A 80 0.06 21.20 13.23
N THR A 81 0.35 20.76 12.00
CA THR A 81 0.69 19.37 11.69
C THR A 81 2.19 19.11 11.81
N GLN A 82 2.56 18.20 12.69
CA GLN A 82 3.87 17.55 12.73
C GLN A 82 3.89 16.49 11.61
N VAL A 83 4.64 16.73 10.54
CA VAL A 83 4.60 15.90 9.31
C VAL A 83 5.27 14.54 9.53
N TYR A 84 6.42 14.51 10.20
CA TYR A 84 7.13 13.29 10.58
C TYR A 84 6.25 12.33 11.40
N GLU A 85 5.64 12.81 12.48
CA GLU A 85 4.76 12.02 13.34
C GLU A 85 3.55 11.48 12.59
N ARG A 86 3.03 12.25 11.63
CA ARG A 86 1.92 11.80 10.78
C ARG A 86 2.30 10.61 9.91
N PHE A 87 3.53 10.54 9.42
CA PHE A 87 3.99 9.47 8.55
C PHE A 87 4.57 8.26 9.29
N PHE A 88 5.26 8.50 10.39
CA PHE A 88 6.08 7.49 11.06
C PHE A 88 5.64 7.18 12.50
N GLY A 89 4.56 7.80 12.99
CA GLY A 89 3.97 7.52 14.30
C GLY A 89 4.16 8.66 15.31
N GLN A 90 3.17 8.82 16.20
CA GLN A 90 3.27 9.67 17.40
C GLN A 90 4.02 8.92 18.52
N ASN A 91 4.99 9.60 19.13
CA ASN A 91 5.78 9.19 20.32
C ASN A 91 6.88 8.11 20.12
N ASN A 92 7.96 8.53 19.44
CA ASN A 92 9.37 8.18 19.69
C ASN A 92 9.80 6.71 19.70
N GLY A 93 9.94 6.16 18.49
CA GLY A 93 10.88 5.05 18.33
C GLY A 93 11.35 4.81 16.89
N THR A 94 10.57 5.22 15.89
CA THR A 94 11.08 5.23 14.52
C THR A 94 12.24 6.20 14.44
N LYS A 95 13.32 5.81 13.77
CA LYS A 95 14.52 6.63 13.58
C LYS A 95 14.83 6.72 12.09
N ILE A 96 15.10 7.94 11.61
CA ILE A 96 15.59 8.18 10.26
C ILE A 96 17.00 8.75 10.40
N GLU A 97 17.99 7.99 9.92
CA GLU A 97 19.39 8.34 10.03
C GLU A 97 19.97 8.55 8.63
N SER A 98 20.61 9.70 8.40
CA SER A 98 21.37 9.92 7.18
C SER A 98 22.56 8.97 7.14
N VAL A 99 22.70 8.24 6.03
CA VAL A 99 23.83 7.37 5.72
C VAL A 99 24.43 7.78 4.37
N PRO A 100 25.67 7.37 4.03
CA PRO A 100 26.32 7.83 2.80
C PRO A 100 25.51 7.60 1.52
N GLU A 101 24.73 6.52 1.46
CA GLU A 101 23.93 6.15 0.28
C GLU A 101 22.50 6.76 0.29
N GLY A 102 22.08 7.39 1.39
CA GLY A 102 20.73 7.94 1.55
C GLY A 102 20.27 7.94 3.01
N TYR A 103 19.19 7.21 3.31
CA TYR A 103 18.56 7.20 4.63
C TYR A 103 18.31 5.79 5.15
N ARG A 104 18.65 5.54 6.40
CA ARG A 104 18.30 4.30 7.11
C ARG A 104 17.12 4.56 8.03
N ILE A 105 16.04 3.79 7.86
CA ILE A 105 14.82 3.90 8.66
C ILE A 105 14.69 2.66 9.53
N THR A 106 14.74 2.84 10.85
CA THR A 106 14.46 1.79 11.83
C THR A 106 13.08 2.04 12.42
N PHE A 107 12.13 1.14 12.18
CA PHE A 107 10.75 1.28 12.63
C PHE A 107 10.56 0.76 14.05
N ALA A 108 9.90 1.57 14.88
CA ALA A 108 9.47 1.13 16.20
C ALA A 108 7.97 0.84 16.26
N PRO A 109 7.50 0.16 17.31
CA PRO A 109 6.08 0.06 17.59
C PRO A 109 5.45 1.46 17.66
N THR A 110 4.44 1.70 16.82
CA THR A 110 3.73 2.98 16.77
C THR A 110 2.42 2.91 17.55
N THR A 111 2.00 4.05 18.10
CA THR A 111 0.66 4.23 18.68
C THR A 111 -0.39 4.60 17.64
N ILE A 112 0.04 5.07 16.46
CA ILE A 112 -0.84 5.29 15.31
C ILE A 112 -1.18 3.93 14.71
N LYS A 113 -2.44 3.55 14.89
CA LYS A 113 -2.98 2.31 14.34
C LYS A 113 -3.28 2.50 12.86
N ASP A 114 -2.38 2.01 12.02
CA ASP A 114 -2.56 1.93 10.58
C ASP A 114 -2.99 0.51 10.18
N TYR A 115 -3.62 0.34 9.02
CA TYR A 115 -3.97 -0.99 8.51
C TYR A 115 -2.74 -1.80 8.14
N TYR A 116 -1.65 -1.12 7.74
CA TYR A 116 -0.36 -1.70 7.43
C TYR A 116 0.74 -0.90 8.13
N MET A 117 1.60 -1.57 8.88
CA MET A 117 2.74 -0.93 9.54
C MET A 117 4.02 -1.70 9.22
N CYS A 118 5.15 -1.00 9.21
CA CYS A 118 6.45 -1.62 9.05
C CYS A 118 7.10 -1.89 10.42
N LYS A 119 7.90 -2.95 10.50
CA LYS A 119 8.76 -3.28 11.64
C LYS A 119 10.10 -3.79 11.13
N GLY A 120 11.18 -3.43 11.81
CA GLY A 120 12.54 -3.75 11.39
C GLY A 120 13.19 -2.53 10.76
N THR A 121 14.14 -2.76 9.85
CA THR A 121 14.97 -1.69 9.29
C THR A 121 15.01 -1.79 7.78
N MET A 122 15.02 -0.64 7.11
CA MET A 122 15.27 -0.54 5.68
C MET A 122 16.21 0.63 5.37
N THR A 123 16.84 0.59 4.21
CA THR A 123 17.69 1.66 3.70
C THR A 123 17.13 2.17 2.38
N VAL A 124 16.83 3.45 2.30
CA VAL A 124 16.42 4.15 1.07
C VAL A 124 17.65 4.79 0.47
N LYS A 125 18.06 4.33 -0.72
CA LYS A 125 19.20 4.88 -1.45
C LYS A 125 18.72 6.00 -2.35
N THR A 126 19.33 7.18 -2.20
CA THR A 126 18.86 8.41 -2.84
C THR A 126 19.91 9.04 -3.76
N ASP A 127 21.15 8.53 -3.74
CA ASP A 127 22.31 9.12 -4.42
C ASP A 127 22.53 10.61 -4.05
N GLY A 128 22.10 10.99 -2.82
CA GLY A 128 22.20 12.36 -2.33
C GLY A 128 21.31 13.37 -3.07
N LYS A 129 20.31 12.92 -3.84
CA LYS A 129 19.38 13.77 -4.59
C LYS A 129 17.95 13.59 -4.12
N PRO A 130 17.15 14.68 -4.02
CA PRO A 130 15.73 14.56 -3.71
C PRO A 130 15.01 13.83 -4.84
N LEU A 131 13.99 13.04 -4.52
CA LEU A 131 13.30 12.16 -5.48
C LEU A 131 12.77 12.91 -6.69
N ASN A 132 12.32 14.15 -6.51
CA ASN A 132 11.77 14.99 -7.57
C ASN A 132 12.83 15.50 -8.57
N ALA A 133 14.12 15.47 -8.22
CA ALA A 133 15.23 15.93 -9.05
C ALA A 133 16.29 14.85 -9.30
N SER A 134 16.08 13.63 -8.80
CA SER A 134 17.04 12.54 -8.96
C SER A 134 17.06 12.04 -10.41
N PRO A 135 18.25 11.93 -11.04
CA PRO A 135 18.39 11.37 -12.39
C PRO A 135 18.28 9.84 -12.41
N VAL A 136 18.42 9.20 -11.24
CA VAL A 136 18.30 7.76 -11.05
C VAL A 136 17.15 7.45 -10.09
N PRO A 137 16.44 6.32 -10.24
CA PRO A 137 15.44 5.91 -9.26
C PRO A 137 16.06 5.76 -7.87
N TRP A 138 15.33 6.19 -6.85
CA TRP A 138 15.59 5.76 -5.48
C TRP A 138 15.31 4.26 -5.38
N THR A 139 16.12 3.54 -4.61
CA THR A 139 15.93 2.12 -4.35
C THR A 139 15.77 1.86 -2.85
N VAL A 140 15.05 0.80 -2.49
CA VAL A 140 14.89 0.40 -1.09
C VAL A 140 15.49 -0.97 -0.88
N GLU A 141 16.36 -1.08 0.12
CA GLU A 141 16.91 -2.34 0.61
C GLU A 141 16.33 -2.66 1.98
N LEU A 142 15.89 -3.90 2.17
CA LEU A 142 15.34 -4.38 3.43
C LEU A 142 16.42 -5.10 4.23
N ASP A 143 16.57 -4.75 5.50
CA ASP A 143 17.44 -5.53 6.39
C ASP A 143 16.79 -6.88 6.72
N PRO A 144 17.59 -7.91 7.07
CA PRO A 144 17.07 -9.17 7.57
C PRO A 144 16.11 -8.98 8.75
N GLY A 145 14.92 -9.59 8.66
CA GLY A 145 13.89 -9.48 9.69
C GLY A 145 12.95 -8.28 9.53
N PHE A 146 12.95 -7.61 8.37
CA PHE A 146 11.91 -6.66 8.02
C PHE A 146 10.54 -7.35 7.92
N GLN A 147 9.53 -6.73 8.53
CA GLN A 147 8.16 -7.26 8.60
C GLN A 147 7.14 -6.20 8.24
N VAL A 148 6.04 -6.63 7.64
CA VAL A 148 4.81 -5.86 7.54
C VAL A 148 3.81 -6.41 8.56
N LEU A 149 3.21 -5.52 9.33
CA LEU A 149 2.20 -5.82 10.33
C LEU A 149 0.83 -5.44 9.75
N LEU A 150 -0.04 -6.43 9.59
CA LEU A 150 -1.39 -6.26 9.09
C LEU A 150 -2.36 -6.15 10.27
N ALA A 151 -3.11 -5.06 10.32
CA ALA A 151 -4.15 -4.86 11.33
C ALA A 151 -5.22 -5.96 11.23
N THR A 152 -5.45 -6.67 12.32
CA THR A 152 -6.58 -7.59 12.53
C THR A 152 -7.57 -7.00 13.53
N SER A 153 -8.85 -7.40 13.43
CA SER A 153 -9.91 -7.02 14.37
C SER A 153 -10.07 -5.50 14.55
N GLY A 154 -10.23 -4.74 13.46
CA GLY A 154 -10.37 -3.27 13.53
C GLY A 154 -9.15 -2.56 14.10
N ALA A 155 -7.94 -3.01 13.72
CA ALA A 155 -6.65 -2.52 14.20
C ALA A 155 -6.43 -2.66 15.71
N GLN A 156 -7.06 -3.65 16.34
CA GLN A 156 -6.82 -3.99 17.75
C GLN A 156 -5.69 -5.00 17.94
N SER A 157 -5.42 -5.83 16.94
CA SER A 157 -4.31 -6.78 16.90
C SER A 157 -3.58 -6.72 15.56
N TYR A 158 -2.41 -7.33 15.46
CA TYR A 158 -1.62 -7.34 14.22
C TYR A 158 -1.08 -8.72 13.91
N GLN A 159 -1.12 -9.09 12.63
CA GLN A 159 -0.44 -10.27 12.11
C GLN A 159 0.84 -9.81 11.39
N ALA A 160 1.98 -10.39 11.77
CA ALA A 160 3.24 -10.13 11.09
C ALA A 160 3.41 -11.05 9.87
N VAL A 161 3.92 -10.47 8.78
CA VAL A 161 4.47 -11.19 7.63
C VAL A 161 5.89 -10.72 7.38
N ASP A 162 6.78 -11.65 7.10
CA ASP A 162 8.19 -11.40 6.83
C ASP A 162 8.36 -11.03 5.35
N MET A 163 9.05 -9.93 5.05
CA MET A 163 9.49 -9.64 3.68
C MET A 163 10.94 -10.10 3.55
N THR A 164 11.14 -11.21 2.84
CA THR A 164 12.41 -11.94 2.82
C THR A 164 13.26 -11.62 1.60
N ALA A 165 12.64 -11.12 0.52
CA ALA A 165 13.32 -10.68 -0.69
C ALA A 165 12.47 -9.69 -1.49
N GLY A 166 13.10 -8.98 -2.42
CA GLY A 166 12.45 -8.11 -3.38
C GLY A 166 13.35 -6.97 -3.82
N GLU A 167 13.10 -6.47 -5.02
CA GLU A 167 13.71 -5.24 -5.54
C GLU A 167 12.65 -4.16 -5.58
N PHE A 168 12.97 -2.98 -5.03
CA PHE A 168 12.04 -1.86 -4.91
C PHE A 168 12.70 -0.61 -5.48
N SER A 169 12.02 0.07 -6.42
CA SER A 169 12.47 1.37 -6.91
C SER A 169 11.32 2.35 -7.14
N ILE A 170 11.61 3.63 -6.90
CA ILE A 170 10.76 4.75 -7.27
C ILE A 170 11.61 5.84 -7.93
N GLY A 171 11.25 6.25 -9.14
CA GLY A 171 11.96 7.28 -9.90
C GLY A 171 11.00 8.27 -10.53
N ARG A 172 11.53 9.39 -11.03
CA ARG A 172 10.74 10.37 -11.76
C ARG A 172 11.02 10.29 -13.25
N LEU A 173 9.97 10.12 -14.05
CA LEU A 173 10.06 10.12 -15.51
C LEU A 173 8.87 10.88 -16.10
N ASN A 174 9.14 11.80 -17.03
CA ASN A 174 8.11 12.57 -17.76
C ASN A 174 7.07 13.26 -16.83
N GLY A 175 7.53 13.76 -15.68
CA GLY A 175 6.67 14.45 -14.70
C GLY A 175 5.88 13.51 -13.77
N LEU A 176 5.96 12.20 -13.95
CA LEU A 176 5.29 11.19 -13.15
C LEU A 176 6.30 10.42 -12.27
N TYR A 177 5.82 9.82 -11.19
CA TYR A 177 6.63 8.92 -10.37
C TYR A 177 6.38 7.48 -10.76
N GLN A 178 7.41 6.79 -11.21
CA GLN A 178 7.35 5.40 -11.62
C GLN A 178 7.83 4.51 -10.48
N ILE A 179 7.01 3.53 -10.13
CA ILE A 179 7.27 2.55 -9.11
C ILE A 179 7.48 1.21 -9.79
N THR A 180 8.51 0.49 -9.37
CA THR A 180 8.75 -0.90 -9.78
C THR A 180 9.05 -1.75 -8.56
N MET A 181 8.41 -2.91 -8.50
CA MET A 181 8.66 -3.98 -7.55
C MET A 181 8.96 -5.25 -8.32
N ARG A 182 9.99 -6.00 -7.94
CA ARG A 182 10.29 -7.29 -8.54
C ARG A 182 10.57 -8.37 -7.52
N ASN A 183 10.11 -9.58 -7.82
CA ASN A 183 10.35 -10.78 -7.01
C ASN A 183 10.09 -10.55 -5.51
N VAL A 184 9.02 -9.82 -5.17
CA VAL A 184 8.73 -9.52 -3.77
C VAL A 184 8.26 -10.80 -3.08
N GLU A 185 9.10 -11.28 -2.18
CA GLU A 185 8.89 -12.50 -1.41
C GLU A 185 8.40 -12.14 -0.01
N VAL A 186 7.19 -12.61 0.28
CA VAL A 186 6.52 -12.49 1.58
C VAL A 186 6.29 -13.89 2.10
N ALA A 187 6.65 -14.12 3.35
CA ALA A 187 6.45 -15.37 4.06
C ALA A 187 5.71 -15.12 5.38
N GLN A 188 5.00 -16.13 5.86
CA GLN A 188 4.44 -16.14 7.20
C GLN A 188 5.08 -17.26 8.01
N SER A 189 5.51 -16.95 9.23
CA SER A 189 6.09 -17.95 10.14
C SER A 189 5.18 -19.17 10.29
N GLY A 190 5.76 -20.36 10.14
CA GLY A 190 5.07 -21.65 10.19
C GLY A 190 4.32 -22.06 8.91
N LYS A 191 4.39 -21.27 7.83
CA LYS A 191 3.86 -21.64 6.51
C LYS A 191 4.99 -21.90 5.52
N SER A 192 4.79 -22.87 4.62
CA SER A 192 5.71 -23.18 3.52
C SER A 192 5.53 -22.25 2.30
N ILE A 193 4.38 -21.58 2.22
CA ILE A 193 3.98 -20.71 1.12
C ILE A 193 4.80 -19.42 1.15
N ARG A 194 5.28 -19.04 -0.03
CA ARG A 194 5.98 -17.78 -0.30
C ARG A 194 5.32 -17.07 -1.48
N SER A 195 5.26 -15.74 -1.42
CA SER A 195 4.87 -14.94 -2.58
C SER A 195 6.05 -14.77 -3.54
N ALA A 196 5.74 -14.44 -4.78
CA ALA A 196 6.69 -13.91 -5.76
C ALA A 196 5.90 -12.90 -6.58
N TRP A 197 5.96 -11.64 -6.16
CA TRP A 197 5.08 -10.58 -6.66
C TRP A 197 5.87 -9.52 -7.41
N ASP A 198 5.45 -9.23 -8.63
CA ASP A 198 6.03 -8.18 -9.49
C ASP A 198 4.98 -7.10 -9.73
N GLY A 199 5.39 -5.84 -9.72
CA GLY A 199 4.49 -4.71 -9.93
C GLY A 199 5.16 -3.53 -10.62
N SER A 200 4.37 -2.81 -11.41
CA SER A 200 4.77 -1.55 -12.01
C SER A 200 3.60 -0.58 -11.97
N PHE A 201 3.85 0.58 -11.37
CA PHE A 201 2.84 1.60 -11.15
C PHE A 201 3.36 2.99 -11.47
N THR A 202 2.43 3.88 -11.74
CA THR A 202 2.66 5.29 -11.99
C THR A 202 1.82 6.10 -11.03
N LEU A 203 2.48 6.99 -10.28
CA LEU A 203 1.86 7.99 -9.44
C LEU A 203 1.89 9.33 -10.18
N THR A 204 0.70 9.86 -10.43
CA THR A 204 0.52 11.20 -10.96
C THR A 204 0.32 12.16 -9.79
N PRO A 205 1.26 13.09 -9.54
CA PRO A 205 1.09 14.11 -8.52
C PRO A 205 -0.07 15.05 -8.89
N PRO A 206 -0.78 15.60 -7.89
CA PRO A 206 -1.76 16.64 -8.16
C PRO A 206 -1.07 17.92 -8.67
N LEU A 207 -1.80 18.76 -9.41
CA LEU A 207 -1.27 20.04 -9.92
C LEU A 207 -0.69 20.90 -8.79
N GLY A 208 0.54 21.38 -8.97
CA GLY A 208 1.30 22.12 -7.98
C GLY A 208 1.95 21.26 -6.88
N GLY A 209 1.70 19.95 -6.86
CA GLY A 209 2.27 18.98 -5.93
C GLY A 209 3.45 18.18 -6.51
N GLU A 210 3.99 18.60 -7.66
CA GLU A 210 4.99 17.84 -8.42
C GLU A 210 6.39 17.85 -7.77
N ASN A 211 6.57 18.62 -6.69
CA ASN A 211 7.79 18.62 -5.88
C ASN A 211 7.67 17.80 -4.60
N LEU A 212 6.51 17.19 -4.35
CA LEU A 212 6.20 16.37 -3.17
C LEU A 212 6.22 17.09 -1.81
N ALA A 213 6.43 18.40 -1.74
CA ALA A 213 6.37 19.10 -0.45
C ALA A 213 4.97 18.93 0.18
N TRP A 214 4.93 18.50 1.44
CA TRP A 214 3.69 18.21 2.17
C TRP A 214 2.65 19.32 2.07
N SER A 215 3.09 20.57 2.22
CA SER A 215 2.24 21.76 2.13
C SER A 215 1.51 21.93 0.78
N ASP A 216 2.05 21.38 -0.31
CA ASP A 216 1.42 21.42 -1.63
C ASP A 216 0.51 20.21 -1.90
N LEU A 217 0.59 19.20 -1.03
CA LEU A 217 -0.12 17.92 -1.13
C LEU A 217 -1.27 17.75 -0.15
N SER A 218 -1.25 18.41 1.02
CA SER A 218 -2.02 18.01 2.21
C SER A 218 -3.55 17.94 2.05
N GLU A 219 -4.10 18.55 0.99
CA GLU A 219 -5.53 18.56 0.66
C GLU A 219 -5.83 17.96 -0.73
N LYS A 220 -4.83 17.39 -1.38
CA LYS A 220 -4.91 16.88 -2.76
C LYS A 220 -4.60 15.39 -2.80
N THR A 221 -5.09 14.75 -3.84
CA THR A 221 -4.96 13.30 -4.02
C THR A 221 -4.03 12.97 -5.18
N PHE A 222 -3.19 11.97 -5.00
CA PHE A 222 -2.48 11.35 -6.11
C PHE A 222 -3.45 10.50 -6.93
N THR A 223 -3.17 10.39 -8.24
CA THR A 223 -3.77 9.34 -9.07
C THR A 223 -2.76 8.22 -9.27
N PHE A 224 -3.23 6.99 -9.18
CA PHE A 224 -2.42 5.78 -9.23
C PHE A 224 -2.92 4.86 -10.35
N ASP A 225 -2.02 4.50 -11.25
CA ASP A 225 -2.29 3.61 -12.37
C ASP A 225 -1.21 2.53 -12.45
N GLY A 226 -1.59 1.30 -12.78
CA GLY A 226 -0.62 0.23 -13.02
C GLY A 226 -1.13 -1.14 -12.66
N SER A 227 -0.21 -2.10 -12.63
CA SER A 227 -0.57 -3.49 -12.37
C SER A 227 0.53 -4.24 -11.64
N ALA A 228 0.11 -5.30 -10.96
CA ALA A 228 1.00 -6.25 -10.34
C ALA A 228 0.46 -7.67 -10.48
N ARG A 229 1.33 -8.68 -10.38
CA ARG A 229 0.94 -10.07 -10.50
C ARG A 229 1.95 -11.00 -9.84
N GLY A 230 1.53 -12.24 -9.63
CA GLY A 230 2.40 -13.36 -9.28
C GLY A 230 1.83 -14.24 -8.18
N ALA A 231 2.68 -15.08 -7.59
CA ALA A 231 2.31 -15.92 -6.47
C ALA A 231 2.07 -15.06 -5.23
N SER A 232 1.00 -15.36 -4.48
CA SER A 232 0.65 -14.63 -3.26
C SER A 232 0.94 -15.45 -1.99
N LEU A 233 0.79 -14.81 -0.82
CA LEU A 233 0.82 -15.48 0.47
C LEU A 233 -0.45 -16.31 0.78
N PHE A 234 -1.44 -16.32 -0.11
CA PHE A 234 -2.74 -16.97 0.10
C PHE A 234 -2.78 -18.35 -0.54
N SER A 235 -3.54 -19.26 0.07
CA SER A 235 -3.66 -20.64 -0.35
C SER A 235 -4.94 -21.26 0.20
N LEU A 236 -5.47 -22.26 -0.50
CA LEU A 236 -6.61 -23.06 -0.05
C LEU A 236 -6.18 -24.35 0.66
N ASP A 237 -5.02 -24.91 0.31
CA ASP A 237 -4.49 -26.18 0.79
C ASP A 237 -3.33 -26.02 1.79
N ASN A 238 -2.86 -24.79 2.02
CA ASN A 238 -1.64 -24.43 2.76
C ASN A 238 -0.34 -25.00 2.16
N ALA A 239 -0.37 -25.43 0.90
CA ALA A 239 0.78 -25.98 0.19
C ALA A 239 1.10 -25.18 -1.09
N THR A 240 0.07 -24.74 -1.80
CA THR A 240 0.18 -24.09 -3.11
C THR A 240 -0.28 -22.63 -3.01
N SER A 241 0.58 -21.70 -3.41
CA SER A 241 0.22 -20.28 -3.52
C SER A 241 -0.85 -20.08 -4.58
N LEU A 242 -1.89 -19.30 -4.25
CA LEU A 242 -2.78 -18.74 -5.27
C LEU A 242 -2.04 -17.62 -6.00
N GLU A 243 -2.17 -17.61 -7.32
CA GLU A 243 -1.58 -16.59 -8.19
C GLU A 243 -2.64 -15.57 -8.57
N PHE A 244 -2.32 -14.29 -8.43
CA PHE A 244 -3.24 -13.21 -8.74
C PHE A 244 -2.62 -12.21 -9.70
N ALA A 245 -3.48 -11.46 -10.39
CA ALA A 245 -3.16 -10.18 -10.98
C ALA A 245 -4.03 -9.10 -10.33
N TYR A 246 -3.45 -7.92 -10.15
CA TYR A 246 -4.07 -6.70 -9.63
C TYR A 246 -3.80 -5.58 -10.64
N GLU A 247 -4.82 -4.79 -10.95
CA GLU A 247 -4.71 -3.62 -11.81
C GLU A 247 -5.49 -2.47 -11.17
N ALA A 248 -4.88 -1.30 -11.12
CA ALA A 248 -5.51 -0.06 -10.68
C ALA A 248 -5.54 0.91 -11.86
N GLU A 249 -6.72 1.50 -12.10
CA GLU A 249 -6.94 2.54 -13.09
C GLU A 249 -7.54 3.76 -12.41
N LYS A 250 -6.87 4.91 -12.55
CA LYS A 250 -7.27 6.18 -11.95
C LYS A 250 -7.56 6.06 -10.46
N GLY A 251 -6.78 5.26 -9.74
CA GLY A 251 -6.93 5.07 -8.31
C GLY A 251 -6.66 6.38 -7.58
N VAL A 252 -7.66 6.93 -6.92
CA VAL A 252 -7.54 8.17 -6.14
C VAL A 252 -7.45 7.78 -4.67
N PHE A 253 -6.35 8.12 -4.00
CA PHE A 253 -6.19 7.84 -2.56
C PHE A 253 -6.28 9.13 -1.75
N GLY A 254 -7.16 9.13 -0.77
CA GLY A 254 -7.29 10.20 0.22
C GLY A 254 -6.51 9.93 1.50
N SER A 255 -6.44 10.96 2.35
CA SER A 255 -5.84 10.90 3.69
C SER A 255 -6.57 9.93 4.64
N PRO A 256 -5.85 9.04 5.34
CA PRO A 256 -4.78 8.21 4.80
C PRO A 256 -5.37 6.82 4.45
N TYR A 257 -5.10 6.36 3.23
CA TYR A 257 -5.34 5.00 2.71
C TYR A 257 -6.76 4.61 2.29
N GLN A 258 -7.71 5.53 2.29
CA GLN A 258 -9.00 5.25 1.66
C GLN A 258 -8.91 5.56 0.18
N ILE A 259 -9.12 4.54 -0.67
CA ILE A 259 -9.43 4.78 -2.08
C ILE A 259 -10.71 5.60 -2.15
N GLN A 260 -10.65 6.78 -2.74
CA GLN A 260 -11.76 7.71 -2.92
C GLN A 260 -12.35 7.61 -4.34
N GLY A 261 -11.66 6.95 -5.25
CA GLY A 261 -12.09 6.84 -6.62
C GLY A 261 -11.22 5.91 -7.44
N GLY A 262 -11.69 5.56 -8.62
CA GLY A 262 -10.97 4.72 -9.57
C GLY A 262 -11.51 3.30 -9.63
N LYS A 263 -10.83 2.46 -10.40
CA LYS A 263 -11.24 1.10 -10.68
C LYS A 263 -10.10 0.16 -10.36
N GLU A 264 -10.40 -0.90 -9.62
CA GLU A 264 -9.48 -2.00 -9.32
C GLU A 264 -10.01 -3.27 -9.99
N THR A 265 -9.16 -3.93 -10.76
CA THR A 265 -9.47 -5.20 -11.41
C THR A 265 -8.54 -6.27 -10.86
N CYS A 266 -9.11 -7.34 -10.32
CA CYS A 266 -8.35 -8.44 -9.75
C CYS A 266 -8.68 -9.75 -10.48
N ARG A 267 -7.68 -10.58 -10.71
CA ARG A 267 -7.85 -11.87 -11.40
C ARG A 267 -7.11 -12.99 -10.68
N LEU A 268 -7.79 -14.10 -10.45
CA LEU A 268 -7.18 -15.38 -10.07
C LEU A 268 -6.59 -16.06 -11.32
N LEU A 269 -5.28 -16.30 -11.32
CA LEU A 269 -4.54 -16.76 -12.50
C LEU A 269 -4.46 -18.29 -12.59
N ASN A 270 -4.33 -18.97 -11.45
CA ASN A 270 -4.22 -20.44 -11.37
C ASN A 270 -5.53 -21.11 -10.89
N GLY A 271 -6.67 -20.47 -11.14
CA GLY A 271 -7.99 -20.89 -10.65
C GLY A 271 -8.75 -21.91 -11.49
N ALA A 272 -8.16 -22.48 -12.55
CA ALA A 272 -8.87 -23.30 -13.53
C ALA A 272 -9.57 -24.54 -12.92
N LEU A 273 -9.08 -25.05 -11.79
CA LEU A 273 -9.66 -26.18 -11.06
C LEU A 273 -10.52 -25.75 -9.86
N LEU A 274 -10.67 -24.45 -9.62
CA LEU A 274 -11.37 -23.88 -8.47
C LEU A 274 -12.73 -23.30 -8.85
N THR A 275 -13.32 -23.71 -9.98
CA THR A 275 -14.54 -23.12 -10.53
C THR A 275 -15.77 -23.28 -9.64
N GLU A 276 -15.79 -24.28 -8.75
CA GLU A 276 -16.84 -24.42 -7.74
C GLU A 276 -16.74 -23.36 -6.63
N THR A 277 -15.51 -22.95 -6.29
CA THR A 277 -15.26 -21.88 -5.30
C THR A 277 -15.29 -20.49 -5.93
N PHE A 278 -14.73 -20.36 -7.13
CA PHE A 278 -14.61 -19.13 -7.91
C PHE A 278 -15.20 -19.34 -9.31
N PRO A 279 -16.53 -19.15 -9.47
CA PRO A 279 -17.21 -19.33 -10.77
C PRO A 279 -16.65 -18.44 -11.89
N SER A 280 -16.11 -17.27 -11.53
CA SER A 280 -15.33 -16.40 -12.41
C SER A 280 -13.94 -16.14 -11.82
N PRO A 281 -12.88 -16.09 -12.63
CA PRO A 281 -11.55 -15.71 -12.16
C PRO A 281 -11.41 -14.20 -12.00
N LEU A 282 -12.33 -13.39 -12.53
CA LEU A 282 -12.20 -11.94 -12.65
C LEU A 282 -13.26 -11.24 -11.78
N VAL A 283 -12.81 -10.23 -11.03
CA VAL A 283 -13.65 -9.27 -10.32
C VAL A 283 -13.19 -7.85 -10.65
N THR A 284 -14.15 -6.93 -10.75
CA THR A 284 -13.87 -5.50 -10.89
C THR A 284 -14.61 -4.76 -9.78
N ILE A 285 -13.90 -3.84 -9.10
CA ILE A 285 -14.47 -2.93 -8.12
C ILE A 285 -14.24 -1.50 -8.60
N THR A 286 -15.32 -0.73 -8.72
CA THR A 286 -15.26 0.70 -9.01
C THR A 286 -15.61 1.47 -7.76
N TRP A 287 -14.72 2.38 -7.37
CA TRP A 287 -14.86 3.25 -6.22
C TRP A 287 -15.34 4.62 -6.66
N THR A 288 -16.35 5.15 -5.99
CA THR A 288 -16.87 6.49 -6.27
C THR A 288 -17.18 7.20 -4.97
N LEU A 289 -16.52 8.33 -4.71
CA LEU A 289 -16.88 9.21 -3.62
C LEU A 289 -18.13 10.03 -3.99
N LEU A 290 -19.22 9.83 -3.26
CA LEU A 290 -20.42 10.64 -3.32
C LEU A 290 -20.39 11.71 -2.21
N GLY A 291 -20.35 12.97 -2.62
CA GLY A 291 -20.14 14.09 -1.71
C GLY A 291 -18.76 14.03 -1.05
N ASN A 292 -18.66 14.36 0.24
CA ASN A 292 -17.37 14.44 0.94
C ASN A 292 -17.05 13.21 1.83
N TYR A 293 -17.98 12.26 1.99
CA TYR A 293 -17.86 11.23 3.04
C TYR A 293 -18.36 9.83 2.67
N ARG A 294 -19.14 9.66 1.60
CA ARG A 294 -19.74 8.36 1.26
C ARG A 294 -19.00 7.72 0.10
N LEU A 295 -18.29 6.64 0.38
CA LEU A 295 -17.59 5.87 -0.64
C LEU A 295 -18.48 4.73 -1.12
N HIS A 296 -18.95 4.84 -2.36
CA HIS A 296 -19.67 3.77 -3.04
C HIS A 296 -18.71 2.80 -3.72
N GLN A 297 -19.07 1.53 -3.69
CA GLN A 297 -18.34 0.42 -4.30
C GLN A 297 -19.29 -0.31 -5.24
N THR A 298 -19.00 -0.28 -6.53
CA THR A 298 -19.71 -1.11 -7.52
C THR A 298 -18.86 -2.32 -7.85
N ILE A 299 -19.34 -3.50 -7.49
CA ILE A 299 -18.68 -4.79 -7.66
C ILE A 299 -19.31 -5.51 -8.85
N VAL A 300 -18.49 -5.91 -9.81
CA VAL A 300 -18.89 -6.72 -10.97
C VAL A 300 -18.18 -8.06 -10.89
N TYR A 301 -18.95 -9.14 -10.80
CA TYR A 301 -18.44 -10.50 -10.69
C TYR A 301 -19.41 -11.52 -11.29
N ASN A 302 -18.93 -12.41 -12.16
CA ASN A 302 -19.69 -13.53 -12.71
C ASN A 302 -21.08 -13.14 -13.28
N GLY A 303 -21.17 -12.02 -14.00
CA GLY A 303 -22.42 -11.51 -14.56
C GLY A 303 -23.33 -10.78 -13.56
N HIS A 304 -22.97 -10.74 -12.29
CA HIS A 304 -23.67 -9.97 -11.25
C HIS A 304 -23.03 -8.60 -11.07
N THR A 305 -23.85 -7.60 -10.74
CA THR A 305 -23.41 -6.25 -10.36
C THR A 305 -24.10 -5.84 -9.06
N VAL A 306 -23.33 -5.47 -8.05
CA VAL A 306 -23.83 -5.03 -6.73
C VAL A 306 -23.19 -3.69 -6.40
N THR A 307 -23.98 -2.73 -5.90
CA THR A 307 -23.47 -1.42 -5.46
C THR A 307 -23.83 -1.20 -4.00
N ARG A 308 -22.85 -0.79 -3.19
CA ARG A 308 -23.02 -0.44 -1.78
C ARG A 308 -22.29 0.84 -1.42
#